data_AF-A0A924HFX7-F1
#
_entry.id   AF-A0A924HFX7-F1
#
_cell.length_a   1.000
_cell.length_b   1.000
_cell.length_c   1.000
_cell.angle_alpha   90.00
_cell.angle_beta   90.00
_cell.angle_gamma   90.00
#
_symmetry.space_group_name_H-M   'P 1'
#
loop_
_entity.id
_entity.type
_entity.pdbx_description
1 polymer ?
#
loop_
_entity_poly.entity_id
_entity_poly.type
_entity_poly.pdbx_seq_one_letter_code
_entity_poly.pdbx_strand_id
1 'polypeptide(L)'
;MVKTIGGLIAARVGIVSSFLAAATSPAFAASTSTLKQDDFVGISFWIISMALIASTVFFFLERDRVAAKWKTSLTVSGLVTLVAAVHYFYMRDVWVATGSTPTVFRYIDWLITVPLLMIEFYLILSAITKVPGGVFWRLMIGTLVMLVGGYLGEAGYMSVWPAFIIGMAGWAFILYEIFLGQAGKINAESAPPAVKSAFNTMRLIVTVGWAIYPLGYFFGYLTGSSPESSANALNIIYNAADVLNKIAFGLIIWSVAVSESENAAAKK
;
A
#
# COMPACT_ATOMS: atom_id res chain seq x y z
N MET A 1 -25.92 -9.66 -42.00
CA MET A 1 -25.43 -8.50 -41.21
C MET A 1 -26.28 -8.22 -39.95
N VAL A 2 -27.62 -8.34 -40.00
CA VAL A 2 -28.50 -8.02 -38.85
C VAL A 2 -28.44 -9.04 -37.69
N LYS A 3 -28.28 -10.34 -37.96
CA LYS A 3 -28.18 -11.39 -36.92
C LYS A 3 -26.91 -11.31 -36.05
N THR A 4 -25.81 -10.78 -36.59
CA THR A 4 -24.51 -10.70 -35.90
C THR A 4 -24.46 -9.51 -34.92
N ILE A 5 -25.20 -8.44 -35.20
CA ILE A 5 -25.28 -7.24 -34.34
C ILE A 5 -26.17 -7.51 -33.12
N GLY A 6 -27.27 -8.25 -33.28
CA GLY A 6 -28.17 -8.62 -32.17
C GLY A 6 -27.50 -9.49 -31.08
N GLY A 7 -26.62 -10.42 -31.48
CA GLY A 7 -25.86 -11.25 -30.54
C GLY A 7 -24.81 -10.48 -29.72
N LEU A 8 -24.20 -9.45 -30.32
CA LEU A 8 -23.19 -8.62 -29.66
C LEU A 8 -23.82 -7.67 -28.63
N ILE A 9 -25.04 -7.18 -28.89
CA ILE A 9 -25.81 -6.35 -27.96
C ILE A 9 -26.33 -7.20 -26.79
N ALA A 10 -26.84 -8.40 -27.06
CA ALA A 10 -27.30 -9.33 -26.02
C ALA A 10 -26.16 -9.77 -25.08
N ALA A 11 -24.96 -10.03 -25.61
CA ALA A 11 -23.79 -10.38 -24.81
C ALA A 11 -23.31 -9.22 -23.90
N ARG A 12 -23.38 -7.97 -24.38
CA ARG A 12 -23.02 -6.78 -23.59
C ARG A 12 -24.05 -6.44 -22.51
N VAL A 13 -25.33 -6.65 -22.79
CA VAL A 13 -26.40 -6.51 -21.79
C VAL A 13 -26.27 -7.61 -20.72
N GLY A 14 -26.01 -8.85 -21.11
CA GLY A 14 -25.81 -9.96 -20.17
C GLY A 14 -24.65 -9.75 -19.19
N ILE A 15 -23.52 -9.15 -19.63
CA ILE A 15 -22.37 -8.87 -18.76
C ILE A 15 -22.69 -7.75 -17.76
N VAL A 16 -23.42 -6.71 -18.17
CA VAL A 16 -23.84 -5.62 -17.27
C VAL A 16 -24.90 -6.12 -16.27
N SER A 17 -25.83 -6.98 -16.70
CA SER A 17 -26.82 -7.61 -15.81
C SER A 17 -26.19 -8.57 -14.79
N SER A 18 -25.09 -9.25 -15.16
CA SER A 18 -24.36 -10.16 -14.27
C SER A 18 -23.60 -9.40 -13.18
N PHE A 19 -23.02 -8.23 -13.51
CA PHE A 19 -22.37 -7.35 -12.53
C PHE A 19 -23.38 -6.69 -11.59
N LEU A 20 -24.57 -6.34 -12.08
CA LEU A 20 -25.63 -5.75 -11.26
C LEU A 20 -26.31 -6.78 -10.34
N ALA A 21 -26.43 -8.04 -10.77
CA ALA A 21 -26.98 -9.12 -9.95
C ALA A 21 -26.00 -9.62 -8.86
N ALA A 22 -24.68 -9.48 -9.07
CA ALA A 22 -23.69 -9.72 -8.02
C ALA A 22 -23.74 -8.64 -6.92
N ALA A 23 -24.22 -7.44 -7.23
CA ALA A 23 -24.37 -6.35 -6.27
C ALA A 23 -25.63 -6.46 -5.37
N THR A 24 -26.54 -7.40 -5.64
CA THR A 24 -27.79 -7.58 -4.88
C THR A 24 -27.83 -8.85 -4.02
N SER A 25 -26.69 -9.53 -3.86
CA SER A 25 -26.60 -10.64 -2.91
C SER A 25 -26.77 -10.11 -1.47
N PRO A 26 -27.64 -10.70 -0.63
CA PRO A 26 -27.82 -10.30 0.77
C PRO A 26 -26.55 -10.46 1.64
N ALA A 27 -25.46 -10.95 1.06
CA ALA A 27 -24.17 -11.15 1.72
C ALA A 27 -23.50 -9.84 2.20
N PHE A 28 -23.94 -8.67 1.70
CA PHE A 28 -23.48 -7.37 2.22
C PHE A 28 -24.35 -6.82 3.37
N ALA A 29 -25.43 -7.52 3.76
CA ALA A 29 -26.37 -7.07 4.78
C ALA A 29 -26.21 -7.82 6.11
N ALA A 30 -24.97 -8.01 6.58
CA ALA A 30 -24.69 -8.73 7.82
C ALA A 30 -23.74 -7.99 8.77
N SER A 31 -24.15 -6.79 9.21
CA SER A 31 -24.02 -6.30 10.60
C SER A 31 -24.61 -4.89 10.68
N THR A 32 -25.75 -4.74 11.35
CA THR A 32 -26.40 -3.44 11.61
C THR A 32 -25.69 -2.65 12.71
N SER A 33 -24.38 -2.48 12.59
CA SER A 33 -23.64 -1.44 13.31
C SER A 33 -23.42 -0.29 12.31
N THR A 34 -24.42 0.60 12.26
CA THR A 34 -24.34 1.80 11.42
C THR A 34 -23.19 2.67 11.89
N LEU A 35 -22.36 3.12 10.95
CA LEU A 35 -21.27 4.05 11.20
C LEU A 35 -21.81 5.30 11.91
N LYS A 36 -21.32 5.59 13.12
CA LYS A 36 -21.78 6.73 13.90
C LYS A 36 -21.09 8.02 13.44
N GLN A 37 -21.75 9.16 13.63
CA GLN A 37 -21.22 10.47 13.24
C GLN A 37 -20.02 10.90 14.08
N ASP A 38 -19.91 10.42 15.31
CA ASP A 38 -18.85 10.70 16.28
C ASP A 38 -17.74 9.64 16.30
N ASP A 39 -17.87 8.55 15.52
CA ASP A 39 -16.84 7.52 15.37
C ASP A 39 -15.81 7.92 14.31
N PHE A 40 -14.90 8.83 14.67
CA PHE A 40 -13.85 9.32 13.76
C PHE A 40 -12.92 8.20 13.26
N VAL A 41 -12.68 7.17 14.06
CA VAL A 41 -11.86 6.02 13.65
C VAL A 41 -12.59 5.22 12.57
N GLY A 42 -13.86 4.88 12.78
CA GLY A 42 -14.68 4.20 11.78
C GLY A 42 -14.82 5.01 10.50
N ILE A 43 -15.01 6.34 10.61
CA ILE A 43 -15.05 7.25 9.46
C ILE A 43 -13.73 7.22 8.70
N SER A 44 -12.59 7.24 9.41
CA SER A 44 -11.27 7.17 8.77
C SER A 44 -11.08 5.85 8.01
N PHE A 45 -11.52 4.71 8.57
CA PHE A 45 -11.49 3.41 7.90
C PHE A 45 -12.34 3.41 6.63
N TRP A 46 -13.53 4.03 6.66
CA TRP A 46 -14.40 4.12 5.49
C TRP A 46 -13.79 4.98 4.38
N ILE A 47 -13.26 6.16 4.73
CA ILE A 47 -12.64 7.08 3.77
C ILE A 47 -11.50 6.39 3.02
N ILE A 48 -10.57 5.77 3.76
CA ILE A 48 -9.44 5.11 3.12
C ILE A 48 -9.86 3.87 2.32
N SER A 49 -10.85 3.09 2.77
CA SER A 49 -11.39 1.95 2.01
C SER A 49 -11.83 2.39 0.62
N MET A 50 -12.63 3.46 0.54
CA MET A 50 -13.11 4.01 -0.73
C MET A 50 -11.97 4.58 -1.58
N ALA A 51 -11.03 5.29 -0.95
CA ALA A 51 -9.88 5.87 -1.64
C ALA A 51 -8.96 4.79 -2.24
N LEU A 52 -8.76 3.66 -1.55
CA LEU A 52 -7.98 2.53 -2.05
C LEU A 52 -8.63 1.86 -3.25
N ILE A 53 -9.96 1.68 -3.25
CA ILE A 53 -10.70 1.15 -4.42
C ILE A 53 -10.55 2.09 -5.62
N ALA A 54 -10.76 3.39 -5.41
CA ALA A 54 -10.62 4.39 -6.46
C ALA A 54 -9.20 4.40 -7.05
N SER A 55 -8.19 4.32 -6.17
CA SER A 55 -6.77 4.26 -6.56
C SER A 55 -6.42 2.98 -7.31
N THR A 56 -7.01 1.85 -6.91
CA THR A 56 -6.85 0.56 -7.59
C THR A 56 -7.31 0.66 -9.05
N VAL A 57 -8.53 1.15 -9.25
CA VAL A 57 -9.11 1.34 -10.59
C VAL A 57 -8.24 2.32 -11.39
N PHE A 58 -7.85 3.43 -10.78
CA PHE A 58 -6.99 4.43 -11.40
C PHE A 58 -5.66 3.83 -11.90
N PHE A 59 -4.91 3.11 -11.06
CA PHE A 59 -3.61 2.57 -11.45
C PHE A 59 -3.70 1.51 -12.55
N PHE A 60 -4.76 0.70 -12.56
CA PHE A 60 -4.96 -0.27 -13.64
C PHE A 60 -5.35 0.39 -14.97
N LEU A 61 -6.21 1.42 -14.95
CA LEU A 61 -6.61 2.13 -16.16
C LEU A 61 -5.48 3.00 -16.74
N GLU A 62 -4.70 3.65 -15.88
CA GLU A 62 -3.59 4.51 -16.30
C GLU A 62 -2.37 3.73 -16.81
N ARG A 63 -2.37 2.40 -16.68
CA ARG A 63 -1.30 1.54 -17.18
C ARG A 63 -1.09 1.66 -18.69
N ASP A 64 -2.11 2.04 -19.46
CA ASP A 64 -2.00 2.20 -20.90
C ASP A 64 -1.52 3.58 -21.36
N ARG A 65 -1.39 4.55 -20.44
CA ARG A 65 -0.79 5.86 -20.70
C ARG A 65 0.72 5.90 -20.52
N VAL A 66 1.33 4.86 -19.94
CA VAL A 66 2.78 4.81 -19.67
C VAL A 66 3.51 3.85 -20.59
N ALA A 67 4.79 4.12 -20.84
CA ALA A 67 5.68 3.26 -21.61
C ALA A 67 5.80 1.86 -20.97
N ALA A 68 6.10 0.85 -21.80
CA ALA A 68 6.10 -0.56 -21.38
C ALA A 68 6.92 -0.85 -20.12
N LYS A 69 8.05 -0.14 -19.93
CA LYS A 69 8.93 -0.30 -18.77
C LYS A 69 8.29 0.10 -17.43
N TRP A 70 7.27 0.96 -17.43
CA TRP A 70 6.57 1.43 -16.23
C TRP A 70 5.28 0.65 -15.94
N LYS A 71 4.79 -0.15 -16.90
CA LYS A 71 3.51 -0.85 -16.77
C LYS A 71 3.50 -1.82 -15.58
N THR A 72 4.63 -2.46 -15.29
CA THR A 72 4.74 -3.37 -14.13
C THR A 72 4.60 -2.60 -12.83
N SER A 73 5.23 -1.43 -12.69
CA SER A 73 5.13 -0.63 -11.47
C SER A 73 3.70 -0.14 -11.19
N LEU A 74 2.98 0.30 -12.23
CA LEU A 74 1.57 0.64 -12.08
C LEU A 74 0.70 -0.58 -11.69
N THR A 75 1.03 -1.76 -12.23
CA THR A 75 0.34 -3.00 -11.88
C THR A 75 0.57 -3.33 -10.40
N VAL A 76 1.79 -3.20 -9.90
CA VAL A 76 2.13 -3.43 -8.48
C VAL A 76 1.43 -2.40 -7.59
N SER A 77 1.39 -1.12 -7.97
CA SER A 77 0.63 -0.08 -7.25
C SER A 77 -0.87 -0.39 -7.18
N GLY A 78 -1.45 -0.90 -8.26
CA GLY A 78 -2.84 -1.40 -8.30
C GLY A 78 -3.04 -2.61 -7.38
N LEU A 79 -2.10 -3.56 -7.34
CA LEU A 79 -2.18 -4.72 -6.44
C LEU A 79 -2.07 -4.32 -4.96
N VAL A 80 -1.17 -3.40 -4.62
CA VAL A 80 -1.01 -2.88 -3.25
C VAL A 80 -2.32 -2.24 -2.78
N THR A 81 -2.91 -1.39 -3.61
CA THR A 81 -4.16 -0.71 -3.27
C THR A 81 -5.36 -1.66 -3.23
N LEU A 82 -5.41 -2.67 -4.10
CA LEU A 82 -6.46 -3.69 -4.10
C LEU A 82 -6.44 -4.55 -2.83
N VAL A 83 -5.26 -5.08 -2.48
CA VAL A 83 -5.10 -5.91 -1.28
C VAL A 83 -5.47 -5.10 -0.04
N ALA A 84 -4.98 -3.86 0.05
CA ALA A 84 -5.33 -2.97 1.15
C ALA A 84 -6.83 -2.68 1.19
N ALA A 85 -7.48 -2.39 0.06
CA ALA A 85 -8.92 -2.11 0.02
C ALA A 85 -9.73 -3.27 0.64
N VAL A 86 -9.42 -4.51 0.28
CA VAL A 86 -10.10 -5.69 0.82
C VAL A 86 -9.90 -5.79 2.33
N HIS A 87 -8.68 -5.67 2.83
CA HIS A 87 -8.40 -5.75 4.27
C HIS A 87 -9.03 -4.58 5.04
N TYR A 88 -9.11 -3.40 4.44
CA TYR A 88 -9.71 -2.22 5.05
C TYR A 88 -11.21 -2.35 5.29
N PHE A 89 -11.94 -3.07 4.44
CA PHE A 89 -13.33 -3.45 4.73
C PHE A 89 -13.43 -4.32 5.99
N TYR A 90 -12.64 -5.39 6.09
CA TYR A 90 -12.63 -6.25 7.27
C TYR A 90 -12.19 -5.51 8.54
N MET A 91 -11.17 -4.66 8.45
CA MET A 91 -10.68 -3.86 9.58
C MET A 91 -11.76 -2.90 10.09
N ARG A 92 -12.48 -2.24 9.18
CA ARG A 92 -13.63 -1.41 9.55
C ARG A 92 -14.68 -2.22 10.28
N ASP A 93 -15.05 -3.38 9.74
CA ASP A 93 -16.15 -4.18 10.31
C ASP A 93 -15.79 -4.66 11.72
N VAL A 94 -14.53 -5.08 11.94
CA VAL A 94 -14.03 -5.39 13.30
C VAL A 94 -14.14 -4.19 14.22
N TRP A 95 -13.68 -3.01 13.79
CA TRP A 95 -13.74 -1.79 14.62
C TRP A 95 -15.19 -1.43 14.97
N VAL A 96 -16.07 -1.36 13.97
CA VAL A 96 -17.45 -0.91 14.14
C VAL A 96 -18.27 -1.93 14.93
N ALA A 97 -17.96 -3.22 14.86
CA ALA A 97 -18.65 -4.27 15.62
C ALA A 97 -18.13 -4.42 17.06
N THR A 98 -16.84 -4.19 17.32
CA THR A 98 -16.20 -4.59 18.59
C THR A 98 -15.52 -3.44 19.36
N GLY A 99 -15.27 -2.30 18.71
CA GLY A 99 -14.43 -1.22 19.24
C GLY A 99 -12.95 -1.61 19.41
N SER A 100 -12.54 -2.78 18.94
CA SER A 100 -11.17 -3.28 19.09
C SER A 100 -10.31 -2.96 17.88
N THR A 101 -9.02 -2.70 18.12
CA THR A 101 -8.02 -2.53 17.05
C THR A 101 -7.90 -3.83 16.23
N PRO A 102 -8.06 -3.79 14.89
CA PRO A 102 -8.02 -4.98 14.04
C PRO A 102 -6.58 -5.39 13.68
N THR A 103 -5.74 -5.66 14.68
CA THR A 103 -4.30 -5.89 14.53
C THR A 103 -3.96 -6.99 13.52
N VAL A 104 -4.63 -8.14 13.60
CA VAL A 104 -4.32 -9.29 12.72
C VAL A 104 -4.55 -8.93 11.25
N PHE A 105 -5.68 -8.32 10.90
CA PHE A 105 -5.97 -7.93 9.52
C PHE A 105 -4.97 -6.91 8.97
N ARG A 106 -4.54 -5.96 9.81
CA ARG A 106 -3.56 -4.95 9.41
C ARG A 106 -2.18 -5.56 9.13
N TYR A 107 -1.71 -6.46 9.99
CA TYR A 107 -0.43 -7.10 9.77
C TYR A 107 -0.44 -8.09 8.60
N ILE A 108 -1.57 -8.75 8.31
CA ILE A 108 -1.72 -9.55 7.08
C ILE A 108 -1.67 -8.65 5.83
N ASP A 109 -2.37 -7.51 5.83
CA ASP A 109 -2.27 -6.52 4.76
C ASP A 109 -0.82 -6.09 4.54
N TRP A 110 -0.13 -5.69 5.59
CA TRP A 110 1.26 -5.20 5.51
C TRP A 110 2.24 -6.30 5.10
N LEU A 111 2.05 -7.54 5.55
CA LEU A 111 2.89 -8.67 5.15
C LEU A 111 2.80 -8.96 3.65
N ILE A 112 1.73 -8.54 2.98
CA ILE A 112 1.58 -8.67 1.52
C ILE A 112 2.04 -7.37 0.83
N THR A 113 1.52 -6.24 1.27
CA THR A 113 1.69 -4.95 0.58
C THR A 113 3.08 -4.34 0.76
N VAL A 114 3.72 -4.48 1.92
CA VAL A 114 5.06 -3.92 2.15
C VAL A 114 6.11 -4.64 1.29
N PRO A 115 6.13 -5.99 1.18
CA PRO A 115 6.96 -6.67 0.18
C PRO A 115 6.75 -6.19 -1.26
N LEU A 116 5.49 -5.94 -1.67
CA LEU A 116 5.18 -5.40 -2.98
C LEU A 116 5.74 -3.98 -3.17
N LEU A 117 5.60 -3.11 -2.17
CA LEU A 117 6.20 -1.77 -2.16
C LEU A 117 7.73 -1.84 -2.24
N MET A 118 8.36 -2.79 -1.55
CA MET A 118 9.83 -2.95 -1.59
C MET A 118 10.32 -3.49 -2.92
N ILE A 119 9.52 -4.30 -3.62
CA ILE A 119 9.87 -4.80 -4.95
C ILE A 119 9.95 -3.66 -5.97
N GLU A 120 9.29 -2.52 -5.76
CA GLU A 120 9.39 -1.35 -6.65
C GLU A 120 10.81 -0.82 -6.75
N PHE A 121 11.56 -0.76 -5.64
CA PHE A 121 12.97 -0.39 -5.67
C PHE A 121 13.76 -1.32 -6.60
N TYR A 122 13.46 -2.62 -6.56
CA TYR A 122 14.10 -3.60 -7.42
C TYR A 122 13.66 -3.42 -8.89
N LEU A 123 12.37 -3.22 -9.15
CA LEU A 123 11.81 -3.08 -10.50
C LEU A 123 12.32 -1.83 -11.21
N ILE A 124 12.33 -0.68 -10.51
CA ILE A 124 12.77 0.60 -11.06
C ILE A 124 14.26 0.56 -11.41
N LEU A 125 15.09 -0.07 -10.56
CA LEU A 125 16.50 -0.29 -10.88
C LEU A 125 16.69 -1.34 -11.99
N SER A 126 15.85 -2.37 -12.03
CA SER A 126 15.92 -3.43 -13.05
C SER A 126 15.53 -2.95 -14.45
N ALA A 127 14.79 -1.84 -14.54
CA ALA A 127 14.46 -1.19 -15.80
C ALA A 127 15.68 -0.56 -16.51
N ILE A 128 16.81 -0.39 -15.81
CA ILE A 128 18.00 0.29 -16.35
C ILE A 128 19.28 -0.54 -16.28
N THR A 129 19.37 -1.49 -15.36
CA THR A 129 20.56 -2.33 -15.18
C THR A 129 20.21 -3.66 -14.54
N LYS A 130 21.13 -4.63 -14.60
CA LYS A 130 20.95 -5.92 -13.94
C LYS A 130 21.12 -5.75 -12.42
N VAL A 131 20.02 -5.80 -11.68
CA VAL A 131 20.05 -5.69 -10.21
C VAL A 131 20.35 -7.04 -9.56
N PRO A 132 21.38 -7.13 -8.71
CA PRO A 132 21.70 -8.37 -8.00
C PRO A 132 20.54 -8.83 -7.10
N GLY A 133 20.20 -10.13 -7.14
CA GLY A 133 19.13 -10.70 -6.32
C GLY A 133 19.33 -10.54 -4.81
N GLY A 134 20.57 -10.29 -4.36
CA GLY A 134 20.85 -9.95 -2.97
C GLY A 134 20.17 -8.65 -2.50
N VAL A 135 19.93 -7.68 -3.38
CA VAL A 135 19.18 -6.45 -3.05
C VAL A 135 17.76 -6.81 -2.62
N PHE A 136 17.08 -7.63 -3.42
CA PHE A 136 15.73 -8.11 -3.11
C PHE A 136 15.67 -8.77 -1.74
N TRP A 137 16.58 -9.71 -1.46
CA TRP A 137 16.57 -10.44 -0.19
C TRP A 137 16.88 -9.55 1.02
N ARG A 138 17.80 -8.58 0.92
CA ARG A 138 18.05 -7.65 2.02
C ARG A 138 16.84 -6.77 2.32
N LEU A 139 16.20 -6.22 1.30
CA LEU A 139 14.96 -5.44 1.49
C LEU A 139 13.83 -6.31 2.07
N MET A 140 13.71 -7.55 1.61
CA MET A 140 12.70 -8.50 2.12
C MET A 140 12.94 -8.88 3.58
N ILE A 141 14.18 -9.22 3.95
CA ILE A 141 14.54 -9.59 5.32
C ILE A 141 14.32 -8.41 6.27
N GLY A 142 14.76 -7.20 5.88
CA GLY A 142 14.49 -6.00 6.66
C GLY A 142 13.00 -5.77 6.90
N THR A 143 12.19 -5.97 5.85
CA THR A 143 10.73 -5.85 5.92
C THR A 143 10.12 -6.87 6.87
N LEU A 144 10.52 -8.14 6.78
CA LEU A 144 10.01 -9.19 7.65
C LEU A 144 10.40 -8.95 9.11
N VAL A 145 11.65 -8.57 9.39
CA VAL A 145 12.08 -8.22 10.75
C VAL A 145 11.28 -7.05 11.30
N MET A 146 11.07 -6.00 10.49
CA MET A 146 10.29 -4.83 10.87
C MET A 146 8.85 -5.20 11.25
N LEU A 147 8.15 -5.94 10.37
CA LEU A 147 6.74 -6.30 10.56
C LEU A 147 6.55 -7.35 11.65
N VAL A 148 7.39 -8.38 11.70
CA VAL A 148 7.30 -9.40 12.76
C VAL A 148 7.60 -8.78 14.11
N GLY A 149 8.61 -7.91 14.22
CA GLY A 149 8.91 -7.17 15.44
C GLY A 149 7.71 -6.38 15.95
N GLY A 150 7.09 -5.56 15.08
CA GLY A 150 5.88 -4.81 15.43
C GLY A 150 4.72 -5.72 15.85
N TYR A 151 4.44 -6.78 15.07
CA TYR A 151 3.34 -7.70 15.34
C TYR A 151 3.49 -8.39 16.70
N LEU A 152 4.70 -8.84 17.03
CA LEU A 152 4.96 -9.49 18.32
C LEU A 152 4.64 -8.57 19.51
N GLY A 153 4.89 -7.27 19.37
CA GLY A 153 4.51 -6.28 20.37
C GLY A 153 3.00 -6.05 20.44
N GLU A 154 2.37 -5.74 19.31
CA GLU A 154 0.94 -5.39 19.27
C GLU A 154 0.01 -6.57 19.57
N ALA A 155 0.43 -7.80 19.27
CA ALA A 155 -0.33 -9.01 19.58
C ALA A 155 -0.03 -9.56 20.99
N GLY A 156 0.86 -8.92 21.75
CA GLY A 156 1.17 -9.31 23.13
C GLY A 156 2.07 -10.53 23.28
N TYR A 157 2.76 -10.96 22.22
CA TYR A 157 3.73 -12.06 22.26
C TYR A 157 5.11 -11.63 22.80
N MET A 158 5.37 -10.33 22.83
CA MET A 158 6.60 -9.73 23.35
C MET A 158 6.28 -8.41 24.03
N SER A 159 7.09 -8.01 25.01
CA SER A 159 6.98 -6.67 25.61
C SER A 159 7.14 -5.57 24.54
N VAL A 160 6.34 -4.51 24.67
CA VAL A 160 6.16 -3.48 23.64
C VAL A 160 7.44 -2.73 23.30
N TRP A 161 8.36 -2.52 24.25
CA TRP A 161 9.63 -1.81 24.00
C TRP A 161 10.64 -2.65 23.21
N PRO A 162 10.98 -3.89 23.62
CA PRO A 162 11.82 -4.77 22.82
C PRO A 162 11.29 -5.00 21.40
N ALA A 163 9.97 -5.24 21.27
CA ALA A 163 9.30 -5.42 19.98
C ALA A 163 9.47 -4.19 19.07
N PHE A 164 9.25 -2.99 19.62
CA PHE A 164 9.46 -1.73 18.91
C PHE A 164 10.90 -1.56 18.43
N ILE A 165 11.89 -1.86 19.27
CA ILE A 165 13.32 -1.75 18.92
C ILE A 165 13.67 -2.71 17.79
N ILE A 166 13.16 -3.95 17.81
CA ILE A 166 13.35 -4.92 16.72
C ILE A 166 12.73 -4.40 15.43
N GLY A 167 11.51 -3.87 15.51
CA GLY A 167 10.82 -3.24 14.39
C GLY A 167 11.66 -2.12 13.75
N MET A 168 12.15 -1.21 14.59
CA MET A 168 13.01 -0.09 14.18
C MET A 168 14.35 -0.56 13.59
N ALA A 169 14.94 -1.64 14.11
CA ALA A 169 16.16 -2.21 13.57
C ALA A 169 15.95 -2.76 12.15
N GLY A 170 14.83 -3.44 11.89
CA GLY A 170 14.44 -3.88 10.55
C GLY A 170 14.28 -2.71 9.58
N TRP A 171 13.61 -1.64 10.02
CA TRP A 171 13.46 -0.43 9.21
C TRP A 171 14.80 0.29 8.95
N ALA A 172 15.65 0.43 9.97
CA ALA A 172 16.98 1.02 9.82
C ALA A 172 17.86 0.22 8.83
N PHE A 173 17.72 -1.11 8.80
CA PHE A 173 18.39 -1.95 7.81
C PHE A 173 17.92 -1.69 6.38
N ILE A 174 16.61 -1.49 6.17
CA ILE A 174 16.06 -1.08 4.87
C ILE A 174 16.65 0.28 4.45
N LEU A 175 16.64 1.26 5.35
CA LEU A 175 17.20 2.59 5.10
C LEU A 175 18.68 2.51 4.73
N TYR A 176 19.46 1.72 5.46
CA TYR A 176 20.85 1.48 5.10
C TYR A 176 21.00 0.95 3.67
N GLU A 177 20.23 -0.06 3.28
CA GLU A 177 20.35 -0.67 1.95
C GLU A 177 20.02 0.32 0.82
N ILE A 178 18.96 1.11 0.98
CA ILE A 178 18.53 2.05 -0.06
C ILE A 178 19.39 3.31 -0.13
N PHE A 179 20.07 3.72 0.95
CA PHE A 179 20.97 4.90 0.96
C PHE A 179 22.43 4.56 0.68
N LEU A 180 23.00 3.63 1.45
CA LEU A 180 24.43 3.33 1.48
C LEU A 180 24.76 1.93 0.95
N GLY A 181 23.77 1.04 0.92
CA GLY A 181 23.90 -0.32 0.41
C GLY A 181 23.91 -0.40 -1.12
N GLN A 182 23.72 -1.61 -1.62
CA GLN A 182 23.91 -1.91 -3.04
C GLN A 182 22.85 -1.23 -3.91
N ALA A 183 21.59 -1.17 -3.46
CA ALA A 183 20.53 -0.44 -4.16
C ALA A 183 20.89 1.05 -4.33
N GLY A 184 21.37 1.67 -3.25
CA GLY A 184 21.75 3.08 -3.27
C GLY A 184 22.92 3.39 -4.20
N LYS A 185 23.93 2.51 -4.25
CA LYS A 185 25.10 2.64 -5.14
C LYS A 185 24.72 2.48 -6.61
N ILE A 186 23.90 1.47 -6.94
CA ILE A 186 23.42 1.25 -8.31
C ILE A 186 22.69 2.49 -8.83
N ASN A 187 21.80 3.08 -8.02
CA ASN A 187 21.11 4.30 -8.39
C ASN A 187 22.07 5.48 -8.64
N ALA A 188 23.10 5.63 -7.81
CA ALA A 188 24.04 6.74 -7.92
C ALA A 188 24.92 6.65 -9.18
N GLU A 189 25.34 5.45 -9.56
CA GLU A 189 26.31 5.20 -10.63
C GLU A 189 25.67 5.04 -12.01
N SER A 190 24.47 4.44 -12.08
CA SER A 190 23.90 3.95 -13.35
C SER A 190 22.55 4.56 -13.73
N ALA A 191 21.88 5.32 -12.86
CA ALA A 191 20.50 5.75 -13.12
C ALA A 191 20.40 7.00 -14.00
N PRO A 192 19.64 6.95 -15.12
CA PRO A 192 19.22 8.14 -15.84
C PRO A 192 18.45 9.11 -14.92
N PRO A 193 18.39 10.42 -15.25
CA PRO A 193 17.76 11.42 -14.39
C PRO A 193 16.34 11.07 -13.92
N ALA A 194 15.51 10.49 -14.80
CA ALA A 194 14.14 10.10 -14.47
C ALA A 194 14.09 8.96 -13.43
N VAL A 195 14.95 7.94 -13.57
CA VAL A 195 15.03 6.82 -12.63
C VAL A 195 15.64 7.27 -11.31
N LYS A 196 16.63 8.15 -11.35
CA LYS A 196 17.22 8.75 -10.14
C LYS A 196 16.20 9.59 -9.37
N SER A 197 15.35 10.34 -10.08
CA SER A 197 14.24 11.09 -9.50
C SER A 197 13.25 10.15 -8.82
N ALA A 198 12.75 9.13 -9.53
CA ALA A 198 11.85 8.13 -8.97
C ALA A 198 12.44 7.46 -7.71
N PHE A 199 13.70 7.02 -7.79
CA PHE A 199 14.39 6.37 -6.67
C PHE A 199 14.54 7.28 -5.45
N ASN A 200 14.89 8.56 -5.65
CA ASN A 200 14.99 9.53 -4.57
C ASN A 200 13.62 9.84 -3.95
N THR A 201 12.56 9.88 -4.74
CA THR A 201 11.22 10.03 -4.19
C THR A 201 10.81 8.82 -3.37
N MET A 202 11.11 7.60 -3.83
CA MET A 202 10.86 6.40 -3.02
C MET A 202 11.67 6.40 -1.72
N ARG A 203 12.94 6.86 -1.74
CA ARG A 203 13.72 7.05 -0.52
C ARG A 203 13.02 7.98 0.46
N LEU A 204 12.47 9.10 -0.02
CA LEU A 204 11.75 10.05 0.82
C LEU A 204 10.50 9.42 1.44
N ILE A 205 9.79 8.57 0.69
CA ILE A 205 8.62 7.85 1.21
C ILE A 205 9.02 6.83 2.28
N VAL A 206 10.06 6.03 2.04
CA VAL A 206 10.54 5.03 3.03
C VAL A 206 11.17 5.70 4.26
N THR A 207 11.64 6.94 4.17
CA THR A 207 12.13 7.68 5.34
C THR A 207 11.00 8.44 6.05
N VAL A 208 10.37 9.39 5.37
CA VAL A 208 9.41 10.31 5.99
C VAL A 208 8.02 9.69 6.05
N GLY A 209 7.58 9.07 4.95
CA GLY A 209 6.26 8.46 4.89
C GLY A 209 6.12 7.27 5.83
N TRP A 210 7.14 6.40 5.89
CA TRP A 210 7.12 5.23 6.76
C TRP A 210 7.35 5.57 8.23
N ALA A 211 7.96 6.71 8.56
CA ALA A 211 8.11 7.15 9.96
C ALA A 211 6.77 7.33 10.68
N ILE A 212 5.67 7.46 9.96
CA ILE A 212 4.32 7.55 10.52
C ILE A 212 3.90 6.24 11.21
N TYR A 213 4.34 5.07 10.71
CA TYR A 213 4.01 3.77 11.32
C TYR A 213 4.61 3.59 12.73
N PRO A 214 5.92 3.78 12.98
CA PRO A 214 6.44 3.69 14.33
C PRO A 214 5.87 4.77 15.26
N LEU A 215 5.47 5.95 14.74
CA LEU A 215 4.70 6.91 15.54
C LEU A 215 3.34 6.34 15.96
N GLY A 216 2.62 5.67 15.05
CA GLY A 216 1.37 4.98 15.38
C GLY A 216 1.57 3.98 16.52
N TYR A 217 2.58 3.13 16.41
CA TYR A 217 2.94 2.19 17.47
C TYR A 217 3.26 2.93 18.78
N PHE A 218 4.06 3.99 18.73
CA PHE A 218 4.44 4.76 19.91
C PHE A 218 3.22 5.34 20.63
N PHE A 219 2.30 6.00 19.91
CA PHE A 219 1.07 6.55 20.48
C PHE A 219 0.09 5.46 20.94
N GLY A 220 0.08 4.31 20.29
CA GLY A 220 -0.76 3.16 20.65
C GLY A 220 -0.30 2.41 21.90
N TYR A 221 1.00 2.38 22.20
CA TYR A 221 1.51 1.44 23.19
C TYR A 221 2.54 2.02 24.19
N LEU A 222 3.17 3.15 23.88
CA LEU A 222 4.36 3.62 24.62
C LEU A 222 4.15 4.95 25.38
N THR A 223 3.01 5.62 25.21
CA THR A 223 2.71 6.90 25.88
C THR A 223 2.11 6.74 27.28
N GLY A 224 1.62 5.55 27.63
CA GLY A 224 0.86 5.32 28.88
C GLY A 224 -0.54 5.96 28.89
N SER A 225 -1.09 6.30 27.72
CA SER A 225 -2.45 6.83 27.58
C SER A 225 -3.52 5.78 27.91
N SER A 226 -4.78 6.21 28.05
CA SER A 226 -5.90 5.28 28.25
C SER A 226 -6.03 4.32 27.06
N PRO A 227 -6.51 3.07 27.26
CA PRO A 227 -6.67 2.10 26.18
C PRO A 227 -7.48 2.63 24.99
N GLU A 228 -8.54 3.39 25.26
CA GLU A 228 -9.38 4.02 24.23
C GLU A 228 -8.62 5.08 23.42
N SER A 229 -7.94 6.01 24.10
CA SER A 229 -7.16 7.06 23.43
C SER A 229 -6.02 6.47 22.58
N SER A 230 -5.34 5.47 23.13
CA SER A 230 -4.28 4.74 22.43
C SER A 230 -4.80 4.00 21.20
N ALA A 231 -5.93 3.29 21.30
CA ALA A 231 -6.54 2.62 20.14
C ALA A 231 -6.98 3.63 19.07
N ASN A 232 -7.59 4.75 19.46
CA ASN A 232 -8.01 5.80 18.53
C ASN A 232 -6.82 6.40 17.79
N ALA A 233 -5.77 6.80 18.52
CA ALA A 233 -4.55 7.36 17.95
C ALA A 233 -3.87 6.38 16.99
N LEU A 234 -3.69 5.13 17.42
CA LEU A 234 -3.07 4.07 16.62
C LEU A 234 -3.77 3.88 15.27
N ASN A 235 -5.10 3.72 15.29
CA ASN A 235 -5.86 3.46 14.07
C ASN A 235 -5.88 4.66 13.13
N ILE A 236 -6.05 5.88 13.66
CA ILE A 236 -6.03 7.10 12.84
C ILE A 236 -4.66 7.28 12.18
N ILE A 237 -3.58 7.11 12.95
CA ILE A 237 -2.20 7.28 12.44
C ILE A 237 -1.90 6.23 11.37
N TYR A 238 -2.26 4.96 11.57
CA TYR A 238 -2.07 3.92 10.56
C TYR A 238 -2.90 4.14 9.30
N ASN A 239 -4.13 4.61 9.43
CA ASN A 239 -4.96 4.95 8.27
C ASN A 239 -4.35 6.13 7.49
N ALA A 240 -3.88 7.17 8.18
CA ALA A 240 -3.17 8.26 7.53
C ALA A 240 -1.88 7.79 6.84
N ALA A 241 -1.12 6.90 7.49
CA ALA A 241 0.10 6.32 6.93
C ALA A 241 -0.19 5.55 5.63
N ASP A 242 -1.27 4.76 5.59
CA ASP A 242 -1.60 3.97 4.41
C ASP A 242 -2.13 4.83 3.25
N VAL A 243 -2.83 5.94 3.51
CA VAL A 243 -3.14 6.93 2.46
C VAL A 243 -1.85 7.46 1.83
N LEU A 244 -0.87 7.86 2.64
CA LEU A 244 0.39 8.41 2.13
C LEU A 244 1.22 7.35 1.40
N ASN A 245 1.40 6.18 2.00
CA ASN A 245 2.40 5.21 1.55
C ASN A 245 1.87 4.19 0.53
N LYS A 246 0.55 4.10 0.33
CA LYS A 246 -0.05 3.26 -0.72
C LYS A 246 -0.62 4.10 -1.85
N ILE A 247 -1.47 5.08 -1.53
CA ILE A 247 -2.14 5.91 -2.54
C ILE A 247 -1.21 6.98 -3.09
N ALA A 248 -0.72 7.88 -2.23
CA ALA A 248 0.12 8.98 -2.69
C ALA A 248 1.44 8.46 -3.28
N PHE A 249 2.02 7.41 -2.70
CA PHE A 249 3.16 6.70 -3.29
C PHE A 249 2.90 6.28 -4.74
N GLY A 250 1.83 5.52 -5.00
CA GLY A 250 1.49 5.07 -6.35
C GLY A 250 1.23 6.23 -7.31
N LEU A 251 0.57 7.30 -6.84
CA LEU A 251 0.34 8.51 -7.63
C LEU A 251 1.64 9.22 -8.01
N ILE A 252 2.63 9.23 -7.13
CA ILE A 252 3.93 9.82 -7.43
C ILE A 252 4.67 8.99 -8.49
N ILE A 253 4.67 7.66 -8.36
CA ILE A 253 5.28 6.78 -9.38
C ILE A 253 4.58 6.95 -10.74
N TRP A 254 3.25 7.00 -10.74
CA TRP A 254 2.46 7.28 -11.95
C TRP A 254 2.85 8.63 -12.59
N SER A 255 2.94 9.69 -11.79
CA SER A 255 3.29 11.04 -12.28
C SER A 255 4.67 11.05 -12.96
N VAL A 256 5.66 10.40 -12.35
CA VAL A 256 7.00 10.27 -12.95
C VAL A 256 6.94 9.43 -14.23
N ALA A 257 6.22 8.31 -14.23
CA ALA A 257 6.10 7.41 -15.37
C ALA A 257 5.41 8.07 -16.57
N VAL A 258 4.33 8.83 -16.36
CA VAL A 258 3.63 9.59 -17.41
C VAL A 258 4.55 10.66 -17.98
N SER A 259 5.13 11.49 -17.10
CA SER A 259 6.03 12.58 -17.52
C SER A 259 7.18 12.07 -18.38
N GLU A 260 7.78 10.93 -18.01
CA GLU A 260 8.87 10.34 -18.78
C GLU A 260 8.40 9.73 -20.11
N SER A 261 7.22 9.10 -20.12
CA SER A 261 6.63 8.50 -21.32
C SER A 261 6.28 9.56 -22.37
N GLU A 262 5.71 10.69 -21.96
CA GLU A 262 5.37 11.81 -22.84
C GLU A 262 6.63 12.49 -23.40
N ASN A 263 7.63 12.74 -22.55
CA ASN A 263 8.91 13.29 -22.98
C ASN A 263 9.66 12.39 -23.97
N ALA A 264 9.53 11.06 -23.83
CA ALA A 264 10.11 10.11 -24.77
C ALA A 264 9.33 10.08 -26.11
N ALA A 265 8.01 10.24 -26.07
CA ALA A 265 7.18 10.33 -27.28
C ALA A 265 7.43 11.62 -28.07
N ALA A 266 7.61 12.75 -27.39
CA ALA A 266 7.87 14.05 -28.03
C ALA A 266 9.24 14.15 -28.73
N LYS A 267 10.17 13.24 -28.43
CA LYS A 267 11.50 13.16 -29.06
C LYS A 267 11.56 12.24 -30.29
N LYS A 268 10.47 11.53 -30.58
CA LYS A 268 10.32 10.67 -31.77
C LYS A 268 9.61 11.44 -32.87
#